data_AF-A0A6C0ERJ2-F1
#
_entry.id   AF-A0A6C0ERJ2-F1
#
_cell.length_a   1.000
_cell.length_b   1.000
_cell.length_c   1.000
_cell.angle_alpha   90.00
_cell.angle_beta   90.00
_cell.angle_gamma   90.00
#
_symmetry.space_group_name_H-M   'P 1'
#
loop_
_entity.id
_entity.type
_entity.pdbx_description
1 polymer ?
#
loop_
_entity_poly.entity_id
_entity_poly.type
_entity_poly.pdbx_seq_one_letter_code
_entity_poly.pdbx_strand_id
1 'polypeptide(L)'
;MTGNNLCVSCPHCFAFIIITEINCAIFRHAIYKHNGEQIDPHSSKEICDDLKNKDLIYGCGKPFKLILKDDEYFCEICEYI
;
A
#
# COMPACT_ATOMS: atom_id res chain seq x y z
N MET A 1 5.90 18.26 16.06
CA MET A 1 6.19 17.40 14.89
C MET A 1 4.86 16.84 14.40
N THR A 2 4.08 17.61 13.66
CA THR A 2 2.79 17.16 13.11
C THR A 2 3.04 16.67 11.69
N GLY A 3 3.61 15.47 11.57
CA GLY A 3 3.51 14.71 10.33
C GLY A 3 2.13 14.06 10.32
N ASN A 4 1.25 14.51 9.45
CA ASN A 4 -0.07 13.89 9.29
C ASN A 4 0.09 12.54 8.59
N ASN A 5 0.42 11.51 9.37
CA ASN A 5 0.42 10.13 8.90
C ASN A 5 -1.02 9.71 8.58
N LEU A 6 -1.27 9.24 7.36
CA LEU A 6 -2.57 8.75 6.94
C LEU A 6 -2.66 7.25 7.24
N CYS A 7 -3.58 6.85 8.12
CA CYS A 7 -3.89 5.45 8.36
C CYS A 7 -5.09 5.05 7.50
N VAL A 8 -4.88 4.15 6.53
CA VAL A 8 -5.94 3.66 5.65
C VAL A 8 -6.09 2.15 5.71
N SER A 9 -7.29 1.66 5.41
CA SER A 9 -7.57 0.23 5.29
C SER A 9 -7.36 -0.22 3.84
N CYS A 10 -6.66 -1.34 3.65
CA CYS A 10 -6.49 -1.94 2.34
C CYS A 10 -7.84 -2.48 1.83
N PRO A 11 -8.29 -2.13 0.60
CA PRO A 11 -9.59 -2.55 0.10
C PRO A 11 -9.63 -4.05 -0.28
N HIS A 12 -8.49 -4.74 -0.26
CA HIS A 12 -8.38 -6.16 -0.62
C HIS A 12 -8.40 -7.11 0.57
N CYS A 13 -7.86 -6.69 1.72
CA CYS A 13 -7.70 -7.54 2.90
C CYS A 13 -8.12 -6.87 4.20
N PHE A 14 -8.56 -5.61 4.14
CA PHE A 14 -9.04 -4.80 5.25
C PHE A 14 -8.03 -4.53 6.37
N ALA A 15 -6.78 -4.95 6.19
CA ALA A 15 -5.68 -4.62 7.09
C ALA A 15 -5.17 -3.19 6.84
N PHE A 16 -4.73 -2.53 7.91
CA PHE A 16 -4.29 -1.14 7.87
C PHE A 16 -2.87 -0.99 7.30
N ILE A 17 -2.61 0.19 6.77
CA ILE A 17 -1.28 0.68 6.40
C ILE A 17 -1.17 2.17 6.70
N ILE A 18 0.03 2.58 7.10
CA ILE A 18 0.37 3.97 7.36
C ILE A 18 1.06 4.52 6.12
N ILE A 19 0.53 5.61 5.59
CA ILE A 19 1.10 6.36 4.47
C ILE A 19 1.65 7.67 5.04
N THR A 20 2.97 7.84 4.92
CA THR A 20 3.69 9.00 5.44
C THR A 20 3.89 10.08 4.38
N GLU A 21 3.79 9.71 3.10
CA GLU A 21 3.99 10.61 1.96
C GLU A 21 3.14 10.13 0.77
N ILE A 22 2.56 11.07 0.02
CA ILE A 22 1.74 10.78 -1.16
C ILE A 22 2.39 11.43 -2.38
N ASN A 23 2.95 10.60 -3.26
CA ASN A 23 3.54 11.04 -4.53
C ASN A 23 2.61 10.76 -5.72
N CYS A 24 2.38 9.48 -6.06
CA CYS A 24 1.53 9.08 -7.18
C CYS A 24 0.12 8.61 -6.77
N ALA A 25 -0.18 8.59 -5.47
CA ALA A 25 -1.43 8.07 -4.88
C ALA A 25 -1.76 6.60 -5.20
N ILE A 26 -0.85 5.86 -5.84
CA ILE A 26 -0.92 4.41 -6.03
C ILE A 26 0.00 3.77 -5.01
N PHE A 27 -0.47 2.72 -4.35
CA PHE A 27 0.29 2.01 -3.33
C PHE A 27 0.06 0.51 -3.45
N ARG A 28 1.05 -0.28 -3.02
CA ARG A 28 0.85 -1.70 -2.72
C ARG A 28 0.72 -1.86 -1.21
N HIS A 29 -0.20 -2.72 -0.78
CA HIS A 29 -0.30 -3.10 0.63
C HIS A 29 0.81 -4.10 0.97
N ALA A 30 2.05 -3.59 0.99
CA ALA A 30 3.26 -4.37 1.18
C ALA A 30 4.35 -3.53 1.83
N ILE A 31 4.85 -3.99 2.98
CA ILE A 31 6.01 -3.43 3.68
C ILE A 31 7.04 -4.53 3.82
N TYR A 32 8.27 -4.30 3.40
CA TYR A 32 9.36 -5.24 3.56
C TYR A 32 9.64 -5.51 5.05
N LYS A 33 9.70 -6.78 5.44
CA LYS A 33 9.97 -7.14 6.84
C LYS A 33 11.38 -6.80 7.30
N HIS A 34 12.33 -6.77 6.37
CA HIS A 34 13.76 -6.64 6.70
C HIS A 34 14.18 -5.19 7.01
N ASN A 35 13.54 -4.19 6.39
CA ASN A 35 13.88 -2.78 6.57
C ASN A 35 12.66 -1.89 6.93
N GLY A 36 11.44 -2.42 6.88
CA GLY A 36 10.22 -1.65 7.16
C GLY A 36 9.83 -0.67 6.06
N GLU A 37 10.47 -0.71 4.88
CA GLU A 37 10.14 0.16 3.77
C GLU A 37 8.92 -0.35 3.01
N GLN A 38 8.10 0.58 2.52
CA GLN A 38 6.98 0.26 1.64
C GLN A 38 7.51 -0.19 0.27
N ILE A 39 6.86 -1.18 -0.33
CA ILE A 39 7.21 -1.65 -1.68
C ILE A 39 6.90 -0.58 -2.72
N ASP A 40 7.74 -0.52 -3.76
CA ASP A 40 7.51 0.33 -4.93
C ASP A 40 6.10 0.08 -5.49
N PRO A 41 5.24 1.12 -5.57
CA PRO A 41 3.86 0.98 -6.02
C PRO A 41 3.73 0.41 -7.45
N HIS A 42 4.77 0.53 -8.27
CA HIS A 42 4.83 0.03 -9.64
C HIS A 42 5.57 -1.31 -9.76
N SER A 43 5.91 -1.97 -8.65
CA SER A 43 6.44 -3.34 -8.69
C SER A 43 5.48 -4.26 -9.44
N SER A 44 5.99 -5.23 -10.20
CA SER A 44 5.15 -6.18 -10.90
C SER A 44 4.38 -7.08 -9.92
N LYS A 45 3.25 -7.62 -10.39
CA LYS A 45 2.48 -8.59 -9.62
C LYS A 45 3.32 -9.82 -9.23
N GLU A 46 4.11 -10.33 -10.17
CA GLU A 46 4.97 -11.50 -9.95
C GLU A 46 5.92 -11.29 -8.76
N ILE A 47 6.58 -10.13 -8.69
CA ILE A 47 7.47 -9.78 -7.57
C ILE A 47 6.68 -9.75 -6.26
N CYS A 48 5.51 -9.12 -6.24
CA CYS A 48 4.71 -8.96 -5.03
C CYS A 48 4.14 -10.29 -4.53
N ASP A 49 3.68 -11.13 -5.44
CA ASP A 49 3.17 -12.46 -5.13
C ASP A 49 4.31 -13.35 -4.59
N ASP A 50 5.49 -13.30 -5.20
CA ASP A 50 6.69 -13.99 -4.71
C ASP A 50 7.09 -13.57 -3.30
N LEU A 51 7.13 -12.26 -3.05
CA LEU A 51 7.46 -11.70 -1.74
C LEU A 51 6.43 -12.11 -0.69
N LYS A 52 5.15 -12.16 -1.06
CA LYS A 52 4.09 -12.62 -0.16
C LYS A 52 4.21 -14.11 0.14
N ASN A 53 4.45 -14.94 -0.88
CA ASN A 53 4.60 -16.38 -0.76
C ASN A 53 5.82 -16.78 0.07
N LYS A 54 6.91 -16.00 -0.03
CA LYS A 54 8.13 -16.15 0.78
C LYS A 54 8.01 -15.51 2.17
N ASP A 55 6.85 -14.94 2.50
CA ASP A 55 6.58 -14.26 3.76
C ASP A 55 7.59 -13.12 4.10
N LEU A 56 8.06 -12.42 3.07
CA LEU A 56 9.05 -11.33 3.17
C LEU A 56 8.43 -9.93 3.35
N ILE A 57 7.09 -9.84 3.30
CA ILE A 57 6.33 -8.60 3.42
C ILE A 57 5.20 -8.70 4.45
N TYR A 58 4.85 -7.57 5.06
CA TYR A 58 3.57 -7.38 5.73
C TYR A 58 2.53 -6.88 4.73
N GLY A 59 1.30 -7.39 4.83
CA GLY A 59 0.19 -7.03 3.94
C GLY A 59 -0.07 -8.05 2.82
N CYS A 60 -0.92 -7.69 1.86
CA CYS A 60 -1.39 -8.58 0.80
C CYS A 60 -0.66 -8.44 -0.55
N GLY A 61 0.22 -7.45 -0.74
CA GLY A 61 0.95 -7.26 -2.00
C GLY A 61 0.14 -6.61 -3.13
N LYS A 62 -1.19 -6.47 -2.97
CA LYS A 62 -2.08 -5.97 -4.02
C LYS A 62 -2.05 -4.44 -4.13
N PRO A 63 -2.20 -3.89 -5.35
CA PRO A 63 -2.24 -2.46 -5.57
C PRO A 63 -3.60 -1.87 -5.19
N PHE A 64 -3.60 -0.65 -4.69
CA PHE A 64 -4.78 0.16 -4.43
C PHE A 64 -4.45 1.63 -4.69
N LYS A 65 -5.49 2.42 -4.91
CA LYS A 65 -5.38 3.86 -5.16
C LYS A 65 -6.00 4.63 -4.01
N LEU A 66 -5.33 5.70 -3.57
CA LEU A 66 -5.93 6.72 -2.72
C LEU A 66 -6.71 7.72 -3.58
N ILE A 67 -7.94 7.99 -3.19
CA ILE A 67 -8.80 9.02 -3.78
C ILE A 67 -9.17 10.01 -2.69
N LEU A 68 -8.94 11.29 -2.97
CA LEU A 68 -9.40 12.38 -2.11
C LEU A 68 -10.79 12.83 -2.58
N LYS A 69 -11.79 12.73 -1.71
CA LYS A 69 -13.16 13.18 -1.97
C LYS A 69 -13.70 13.87 -0.72
N ASP A 70 -14.24 15.07 -0.89
CA ASP A 70 -14.82 15.86 0.21
C ASP A 70 -13.87 15.99 1.42
N ASP A 71 -12.58 16.24 1.14
CA ASP A 71 -11.46 16.31 2.12
C ASP A 71 -11.14 15.02 2.88
N GLU A 72 -11.72 13.88 2.47
CA GLU A 72 -11.44 12.55 3.03
C GLU A 72 -10.73 11.63 2.04
N TYR A 73 -9.80 10.80 2.54
CA TYR A 73 -9.10 9.81 1.72
C TYR A 73 -9.80 8.46 1.73
N PHE A 74 -10.06 7.93 0.55
CA PHE A 74 -10.64 6.61 0.31
C PHE A 74 -9.66 5.71 -0.42
N CYS A 75 -9.69 4.41 -0.13
CA CYS A 75 -8.94 3.42 -0.88
C CYS A 75 -9.85 2.70 -1.87
N GLU A 76 -9.47 2.70 -3.14
CA GLU A 76 -10.13 1.91 -4.18
C GLU A 76 -9.20 0.81 -4.71
N ILE A 77 -9.82 -0.32 -5.10
CA ILE A 77 -9.10 -1.39 -5.78
C ILE A 77 -8.57 -0.82 -7.11
N CYS A 78 -7.27 -1.02 -7.33
CA CYS A 78 -6.62 -0.66 -8.58
C CYS A 78 -6.13 -1.94 -9.24
N GLU A 79 -6.40 -2.11 -10.53
CA GLU A 79 -5.85 -3.21 -11.33
C GLU A 79 -4.55 -2.82 -12.03
N TYR A 80 -4.03 -1.62 -11.76
CA TYR A 80 -2.78 -1.14 -12.35
C TYR A 80 -1.61 -2.03 -11.90
N ILE A 81 -0.97 -2.68 -12.88
CA ILE A 81 0.16 -3.62 -12.77
C ILE A 81 1.11 -3.31 -13.93
#